data_AF-A0A369K8Z8-F1
#
_entry.id   AF-A0A369K8Z8-F1
#
_cell.length_a   1.000
_cell.length_b   1.000
_cell.length_c   1.000
_cell.angle_alpha   90.00
_cell.angle_beta   90.00
_cell.angle_gamma   90.00
#
_symmetry.space_group_name_H-M   'P 1'
#
loop_
_entity.id
_entity.type
_entity.pdbx_description
1 polymer ?
#
loop_
_entity_poly.entity_id
_entity_poly.type
_entity_poly.pdbx_seq_one_letter_code
_entity_poly.pdbx_strand_id
1 'polypeptide(L)'
;MSETRRLLEAAAALSCLLSASGVPHAFYGNVLTAALSNSPHSNEIFCIVESGQFHPFRRVRDAVAGNQDFTSTNSPWTNRLHVTYRRLIPAIDIEILPAGEAGPRRLDSTTVMKLQSVPFLTISEFVRAKLNSWMIRGSEGDAQDILYALSRYWNRVDINRIPEQDMSQFVARNPTAAPAWTAIKRKYGI
;
A
#
# COMPACT_ATOMS: atom_id res chain seq x y z
N MET A 1 -3.20 -14.89 -17.54
CA MET A 1 -2.65 -13.66 -16.92
C MET A 1 -2.69 -13.87 -15.41
N SER A 2 -1.60 -13.69 -14.66
CA SER A 2 -1.60 -13.89 -13.20
C SER A 2 -2.39 -12.79 -12.49
N GLU A 3 -2.89 -13.08 -11.29
CA GLU A 3 -3.71 -12.12 -10.52
C GLU A 3 -2.90 -10.85 -10.19
N THR A 4 -1.65 -11.03 -9.76
CA THR A 4 -0.73 -9.92 -9.53
C THR A 4 -0.57 -9.02 -10.76
N ARG A 5 -0.50 -9.59 -11.98
CA ARG A 5 -0.39 -8.80 -13.21
C ARG A 5 -1.67 -8.02 -13.50
N ARG A 6 -2.84 -8.60 -13.21
CA ARG A 6 -4.15 -7.93 -13.35
C ARG A 6 -4.27 -6.75 -12.40
N LEU A 7 -3.83 -6.91 -11.15
CA LEU A 7 -3.79 -5.82 -10.15
C LEU A 7 -2.82 -4.71 -10.56
N LEU A 8 -1.62 -5.05 -11.04
CA LEU A 8 -0.65 -4.07 -11.53
C LEU A 8 -1.16 -3.30 -12.76
N GLU A 9 -1.88 -3.97 -13.66
CA GLU A 9 -2.52 -3.32 -14.81
C GLU A 9 -3.59 -2.32 -14.37
N ALA A 10 -4.47 -2.72 -13.44
CA ALA A 10 -5.48 -1.83 -12.87
C ALA A 10 -4.84 -0.64 -12.13
N ALA A 11 -3.77 -0.88 -11.37
CA ALA A 11 -3.01 0.15 -10.67
C ALA A 11 -2.38 1.16 -11.64
N ALA A 12 -1.77 0.67 -12.73
CA ALA A 12 -1.19 1.51 -13.77
C ALA A 12 -2.25 2.38 -14.46
N ALA A 13 -3.39 1.77 -14.83
CA ALA A 13 -4.49 2.48 -15.45
C ALA A 13 -5.06 3.59 -14.54
N LEU A 14 -5.28 3.30 -13.26
CA LEU A 14 -5.73 4.30 -12.29
C LEU A 14 -4.65 5.37 -12.06
N SER A 15 -3.39 4.97 -11.98
CA SER A 15 -2.26 5.88 -11.77
C SER A 15 -2.14 6.94 -12.87
N CYS A 16 -2.39 6.54 -14.11
CA CYS A 16 -2.42 7.47 -15.25
C CYS A 16 -3.50 8.55 -15.08
N LEU A 17 -4.72 8.18 -14.71
CA LEU A 17 -5.83 9.12 -14.51
C LEU A 17 -5.57 10.10 -13.36
N LEU A 18 -5.09 9.56 -12.23
CA LEU A 18 -4.75 10.36 -11.06
C LEU A 18 -3.60 11.33 -11.35
N SER A 19 -2.56 10.87 -12.04
CA SER A 19 -1.43 11.71 -12.43
C SER A 19 -1.84 12.81 -13.40
N ALA A 20 -2.68 12.50 -14.40
CA ALA A 20 -3.20 13.49 -15.35
C ALA A 20 -4.04 14.57 -14.66
N SER A 21 -4.68 14.23 -13.54
CA SER A 21 -5.48 15.14 -12.71
C SER A 21 -4.66 15.82 -11.59
N GLY A 22 -3.34 15.65 -11.57
CA GLY A 22 -2.46 16.23 -10.55
C GLY A 22 -2.75 15.72 -9.12
N VAL A 23 -3.17 14.46 -8.98
CA VAL A 23 -3.49 13.82 -7.69
C VAL A 23 -2.30 12.98 -7.23
N PRO A 24 -1.54 13.41 -6.20
CA PRO A 24 -0.48 12.59 -5.62
C PRO A 24 -1.07 11.33 -4.98
N HIS A 25 -0.52 10.18 -5.34
CA HIS A 25 -1.02 8.89 -4.90
C HIS A 25 0.09 7.84 -4.85
N ALA A 26 -0.13 6.79 -4.07
CA ALA A 26 0.77 5.65 -3.97
C ALA A 26 -0.01 4.37 -3.64
N PHE A 27 0.37 3.26 -4.26
CA PHE A 27 -0.25 1.96 -4.05
C PHE A 27 0.45 1.15 -2.96
N TYR A 28 -0.31 0.28 -2.29
CA TYR A 28 0.22 -0.77 -1.42
C TYR A 28 -0.80 -1.91 -1.28
N GLY A 29 -0.50 -2.89 -0.43
CA GLY A 29 -1.26 -4.14 -0.28
C GLY A 29 -0.36 -5.34 -0.58
N ASN A 30 -0.90 -6.55 -0.50
CA ASN A 30 -0.11 -7.75 -0.80
C ASN A 30 0.33 -7.84 -2.28
N VAL A 31 -0.24 -7.02 -3.17
CA VAL A 31 0.26 -6.88 -4.55
C VAL A 31 1.72 -6.43 -4.61
N LEU A 32 2.18 -5.64 -3.62
CA LEU A 32 3.57 -5.20 -3.57
C LEU A 32 4.52 -6.37 -3.29
N THR A 33 4.25 -7.17 -2.27
CA THR A 33 5.06 -8.33 -1.91
C THR A 33 4.97 -9.41 -2.99
N ALA A 34 3.79 -9.59 -3.60
CA ALA A 34 3.61 -10.50 -4.73
C ALA A 34 4.43 -10.07 -5.95
N ALA A 35 4.43 -8.79 -6.30
CA ALA A 35 5.23 -8.27 -7.41
C ALA A 35 6.75 -8.39 -7.13
N LEU A 36 7.19 -8.11 -5.91
CA LEU A 36 8.61 -8.23 -5.51
C LEU A 36 9.10 -9.68 -5.44
N SER A 37 8.20 -10.64 -5.19
CA SER A 37 8.51 -12.07 -5.13
C SER A 37 8.25 -12.82 -6.43
N ASN A 38 7.73 -12.14 -7.47
CA ASN A 38 7.19 -12.77 -8.67
C ASN A 38 6.10 -13.83 -8.37
N SER A 39 5.32 -13.64 -7.30
CA SER A 39 4.18 -14.50 -6.98
C SER A 39 3.00 -14.22 -7.94
N PRO A 40 2.34 -15.26 -8.49
CA PRO A 40 1.15 -15.07 -9.30
C PRO A 40 -0.09 -14.70 -8.49
N HIS A 41 -0.06 -14.91 -7.17
CA HIS A 41 -1.21 -14.73 -6.27
C HIS A 41 -1.08 -13.44 -5.45
N SER A 42 -2.08 -12.59 -5.59
CA SER A 42 -2.36 -11.40 -4.78
C SER A 42 -3.85 -11.13 -4.90
N ASN A 43 -4.47 -10.56 -3.88
CA ASN A 43 -5.91 -10.30 -3.88
C ASN A 43 -6.27 -8.95 -3.24
N GLU A 44 -5.25 -8.14 -2.92
CA GLU A 44 -5.42 -6.92 -2.15
C GLU A 44 -4.57 -5.81 -2.75
N ILE A 45 -5.25 -4.71 -3.08
CA ILE A 45 -4.62 -3.47 -3.53
C ILE A 45 -5.35 -2.28 -2.92
N PHE A 46 -4.56 -1.37 -2.37
CA PHE A 46 -4.98 -0.09 -1.83
C PHE A 46 -4.27 1.04 -2.57
N CYS A 47 -4.93 2.18 -2.67
CA CYS A 47 -4.36 3.42 -3.20
C CYS A 47 -4.49 4.53 -2.16
N ILE A 48 -3.35 4.97 -1.62
CA ILE A 48 -3.30 6.13 -0.73
C ILE A 48 -3.28 7.39 -1.57
N VAL A 49 -4.14 8.33 -1.23
CA VAL A 49 -4.27 9.60 -1.95
C VAL A 49 -4.05 10.76 -1.00
N GLU A 50 -3.13 11.65 -1.38
CA GLU A 50 -2.82 12.84 -0.60
C GLU A 50 -3.99 13.83 -0.60
N SER A 51 -4.28 14.38 0.58
CA SER A 51 -5.21 15.49 0.71
C SER A 51 -4.66 16.74 0.01
N GLY A 52 -5.55 17.51 -0.61
CA GLY A 52 -5.19 18.78 -1.24
C GLY A 52 -6.22 19.84 -0.88
N GLN A 53 -6.54 20.72 -1.84
CA GLN A 53 -7.62 21.70 -1.70
C GLN A 53 -8.99 21.04 -1.43
N PHE A 54 -9.19 19.81 -1.91
CA PHE A 54 -10.39 19.03 -1.69
C PHE A 54 -10.07 17.68 -1.04
N HIS A 55 -11.10 17.08 -0.42
CA HIS A 55 -11.02 15.74 0.17
C HIS A 55 -10.53 14.70 -0.86
N PRO A 56 -9.63 13.76 -0.48
CA PRO A 56 -9.07 12.75 -1.38
C PRO A 56 -10.10 12.04 -2.25
N PHE A 57 -11.21 11.58 -1.65
CA PHE A 57 -12.25 10.86 -2.38
C PHE A 57 -12.95 11.71 -3.44
N ARG A 58 -13.10 13.02 -3.23
CA ARG A 58 -13.65 13.90 -4.28
C ARG A 58 -12.68 13.98 -5.45
N ARG A 59 -11.40 14.21 -5.18
CA ARG A 59 -10.35 14.29 -6.21
C ARG A 59 -10.28 13.02 -7.05
N VAL A 60 -10.38 11.85 -6.43
CA VAL A 60 -10.39 10.57 -7.15
C VAL A 60 -11.64 10.42 -8.01
N ARG A 61 -12.83 10.74 -7.48
CA ARG A 61 -14.08 10.72 -8.27
C ARG A 61 -14.02 11.63 -9.49
N ASP A 62 -13.50 12.84 -9.31
CA ASP A 62 -13.35 13.82 -10.38
C ASP A 62 -12.34 13.31 -11.43
N ALA A 63 -11.24 12.69 -11.01
CA ALA A 63 -10.21 12.13 -11.90
C ALA A 63 -10.67 10.93 -12.73
N VAL A 64 -11.59 10.11 -12.19
CA VAL A 64 -12.16 8.95 -12.92
C VAL A 64 -13.46 9.28 -13.65
N ALA A 65 -14.01 10.48 -13.47
CA ALA A 65 -15.26 10.89 -14.09
C ALA A 65 -15.16 10.85 -15.61
N GLY A 66 -16.14 10.24 -16.28
CA GLY A 66 -16.19 10.11 -17.73
C GLY A 66 -15.31 8.99 -18.31
N ASN A 67 -14.50 8.29 -17.50
CA ASN A 67 -13.79 7.11 -17.94
C ASN A 67 -14.72 5.88 -17.90
N GLN A 68 -14.84 5.16 -19.02
CA GLN A 68 -15.75 4.01 -19.13
C GLN A 68 -15.22 2.73 -18.44
N ASP A 69 -13.90 2.63 -18.27
CA ASP A 69 -13.25 1.46 -17.67
C ASP A 69 -13.29 1.51 -16.13
N PHE A 70 -13.59 2.68 -15.55
CA PHE A 70 -13.58 2.88 -14.10
C PHE A 70 -14.93 3.33 -13.57
N THR A 71 -15.26 2.83 -12.38
CA THR A 71 -16.35 3.40 -11.57
C THR A 71 -15.92 3.60 -10.14
N SER A 72 -16.50 4.61 -9.50
CA SER A 72 -16.26 4.92 -8.11
C SER A 72 -17.52 4.72 -7.29
N THR A 73 -17.39 3.98 -6.18
CA THR A 73 -18.47 3.68 -5.25
C THR A 73 -18.02 4.11 -3.86
N ASN A 74 -18.78 4.98 -3.20
CA ASN A 74 -18.53 5.31 -1.81
C ASN A 74 -19.28 4.30 -0.93
N SER A 75 -18.59 3.68 0.02
CA SER A 75 -19.18 2.83 1.06
C SER A 75 -19.47 3.69 2.29
N PRO A 76 -20.76 4.02 2.57
CA PRO A 76 -21.12 4.88 3.69
C PRO A 76 -20.77 4.28 5.06
N TRP A 77 -20.72 2.96 5.15
CA TRP A 77 -20.57 2.22 6.40
C TRP A 77 -19.11 2.17 6.87
N THR A 78 -18.20 2.06 5.91
CA THR A 78 -16.75 2.00 6.18
C THR A 78 -16.07 3.35 5.98
N ASN A 79 -16.79 4.35 5.45
CA ASN A 79 -16.25 5.63 5.02
C ASN A 79 -15.04 5.44 4.09
N ARG A 80 -15.17 4.51 3.14
CA ARG A 80 -14.15 4.15 2.16
C ARG A 80 -14.68 4.40 0.75
N LEU A 81 -13.80 4.91 -0.12
CA LEU A 81 -14.09 4.98 -1.54
C LEU A 81 -13.46 3.76 -2.23
N HIS A 82 -14.24 3.08 -3.06
CA HIS A 82 -13.80 1.98 -3.90
C HIS A 82 -13.79 2.43 -5.35
N VAL A 83 -12.71 2.12 -6.06
CA VAL A 83 -12.59 2.34 -7.50
C VAL A 83 -12.46 1.00 -8.19
N THR A 84 -13.49 0.65 -8.97
CA THR A 84 -13.57 -0.63 -9.67
C THR A 84 -13.13 -0.47 -11.12
N TYR A 85 -12.11 -1.21 -11.53
CA TYR A 85 -11.63 -1.32 -12.91
C TYR A 85 -12.30 -2.51 -13.62
N ARG A 86 -13.03 -2.21 -14.70
CA ARG A 86 -13.97 -3.14 -15.36
C ARG A 86 -13.46 -3.76 -16.65
N ARG A 87 -12.31 -3.32 -17.16
CA ARG A 87 -11.73 -3.87 -18.38
C ARG A 87 -11.23 -5.31 -18.24
N LEU A 88 -10.97 -5.75 -17.01
CA LEU A 88 -10.57 -7.12 -16.67
C LEU A 88 -11.73 -7.89 -16.05
N ILE A 89 -11.74 -9.22 -16.23
CA ILE A 89 -12.74 -10.14 -15.65
C ILE A 89 -12.03 -11.15 -14.74
N PRO A 90 -12.45 -11.30 -13.47
CA PRO A 90 -13.38 -10.43 -12.73
C PRO A 90 -12.93 -8.96 -12.65
N ALA A 91 -13.84 -8.04 -12.35
CA ALA A 91 -13.48 -6.65 -12.14
C ALA A 91 -12.52 -6.52 -10.95
N ILE A 92 -11.56 -5.59 -11.03
CA ILE A 92 -10.60 -5.33 -9.97
C ILE A 92 -11.09 -4.17 -9.12
N ASP A 93 -11.23 -4.39 -7.83
CA ASP A 93 -11.58 -3.34 -6.88
C ASP A 93 -10.32 -2.79 -6.21
N ILE A 94 -10.18 -1.47 -6.21
CA ILE A 94 -9.07 -0.75 -5.56
C ILE A 94 -9.67 0.13 -4.48
N GLU A 95 -9.34 -0.17 -3.22
CA GLU A 95 -9.78 0.65 -2.09
C GLU A 95 -8.90 1.90 -1.98
N ILE A 96 -9.54 3.06 -1.91
CA ILE A 96 -8.92 4.36 -1.82
C ILE A 96 -8.87 4.80 -0.36
N LEU A 97 -7.68 5.20 0.09
CA LEU A 97 -7.39 5.55 1.46
C LEU A 97 -6.83 6.97 1.57
N PRO A 98 -7.31 7.81 2.50
CA PRO A 98 -6.71 9.11 2.74
C PRO A 98 -5.28 8.99 3.30
N ALA A 99 -4.35 9.78 2.75
CA ALA A 99 -3.04 9.99 3.34
C ALA A 99 -3.15 10.52 4.78
N GLY A 100 -2.24 10.07 5.65
CA GLY A 100 -2.26 10.42 7.07
C GLY A 100 -3.17 9.55 7.95
N GLU A 101 -4.18 8.88 7.37
CA GLU A 101 -5.00 7.89 8.09
C GLU A 101 -4.42 6.48 7.96
N ALA A 102 -4.27 5.98 6.73
CA ALA A 102 -3.78 4.62 6.46
C ALA A 102 -2.30 4.57 6.05
N GLY A 103 -1.69 5.74 5.82
CA GLY A 103 -0.37 5.87 5.22
C GLY A 103 0.30 7.19 5.56
N PRO A 104 1.42 7.54 4.92
CA PRO A 104 2.15 8.76 5.23
C PRO A 104 1.28 9.98 4.86
N ARG A 105 1.48 11.11 5.56
CA ARG A 105 0.72 12.35 5.30
C ARG A 105 1.08 13.00 3.97
N ARG A 106 2.33 12.84 3.54
CA ARG A 106 2.85 13.36 2.27
C ARG A 106 3.35 12.21 1.43
N LEU A 107 3.13 12.29 0.13
CA LEU A 107 3.54 11.33 -0.88
C LEU A 107 4.65 11.96 -1.73
N ASP A 108 5.88 11.83 -1.23
CA ASP A 108 7.10 12.35 -1.87
C ASP A 108 8.13 11.24 -2.11
N SER A 109 9.34 11.61 -2.54
CA SER A 109 10.42 10.68 -2.84
C SER A 109 10.92 9.88 -1.63
N THR A 110 10.55 10.26 -0.41
CA THR A 110 10.92 9.55 0.83
C THR A 110 9.88 8.51 1.24
N THR A 111 8.65 8.64 0.76
CA THR A 111 7.51 7.77 1.12
C THR A 111 7.05 6.91 -0.04
N VAL A 112 7.38 7.29 -1.28
CA VAL A 112 6.98 6.62 -2.51
C VAL A 112 8.21 6.12 -3.28
N MET A 113 8.12 4.91 -3.81
CA MET A 113 9.04 4.32 -4.79
C MET A 113 8.30 3.98 -6.08
N LYS A 114 9.01 3.84 -7.20
CA LYS A 114 8.39 3.39 -8.46
C LYS A 114 8.63 1.90 -8.67
N LEU A 115 7.57 1.17 -8.96
CA LEU A 115 7.60 -0.23 -9.40
C LEU A 115 6.88 -0.30 -10.75
N GLN A 116 7.60 -0.67 -11.82
CA GLN A 116 7.06 -0.68 -13.19
C GLN A 116 6.34 0.62 -13.57
N SER A 117 6.95 1.76 -13.23
CA SER A 117 6.41 3.12 -13.43
C SER A 117 5.15 3.49 -12.63
N VAL A 118 4.64 2.59 -11.79
CA VAL A 118 3.53 2.85 -10.85
C VAL A 118 4.09 3.30 -9.50
N PRO A 119 3.54 4.35 -8.87
CA PRO A 119 3.98 4.80 -7.54
C PRO A 119 3.49 3.84 -6.46
N PHE A 120 4.39 3.21 -5.73
CA PHE A 120 4.12 2.36 -4.58
C PHE A 120 4.69 2.98 -3.30
N LEU A 121 4.15 2.65 -2.14
CA LEU A 121 4.82 2.99 -0.88
C LEU A 121 6.24 2.41 -0.84
N THR A 122 7.18 3.12 -0.22
CA THR A 122 8.49 2.57 0.11
C THR A 122 8.34 1.37 1.05
N ILE A 123 9.38 0.54 1.14
CA ILE A 123 9.40 -0.62 2.06
C ILE A 123 9.09 -0.19 3.50
N SER A 124 9.63 0.95 3.96
CA SER A 124 9.37 1.49 5.31
C SER A 124 7.88 1.80 5.53
N GLU A 125 7.27 2.53 4.60
CA GLU A 125 5.85 2.91 4.71
C GLU A 125 4.91 1.71 4.51
N PHE A 126 5.29 0.76 3.66
CA PHE A 126 4.59 -0.51 3.52
C PHE A 126 4.57 -1.30 4.83
N VAL A 127 5.73 -1.50 5.46
CA VAL A 127 5.84 -2.20 6.75
C VAL A 127 5.03 -1.47 7.81
N ARG A 128 5.10 -0.15 7.88
CA ARG A 128 4.33 0.66 8.82
C ARG A 128 2.81 0.51 8.64
N ALA A 129 2.33 0.58 7.40
CA ALA A 129 0.90 0.45 7.09
C ALA A 129 0.36 -0.96 7.40
N LYS A 130 1.14 -2.00 7.06
CA LYS A 130 0.82 -3.40 7.37
C LYS A 130 0.89 -3.69 8.87
N LEU A 131 1.88 -3.14 9.58
CA LEU A 131 2.01 -3.27 11.03
C LEU A 131 0.80 -2.66 11.75
N ASN A 132 0.38 -1.46 11.36
CA ASN A 132 -0.80 -0.82 11.94
C ASN A 132 -2.07 -1.66 11.71
N SER A 133 -2.23 -2.18 10.49
CA SER A 133 -3.34 -3.08 10.14
C SER A 133 -3.32 -4.38 10.96
N TRP A 134 -2.13 -4.97 11.14
CA TRP A 134 -1.92 -6.16 11.95
C TRP A 134 -2.18 -5.91 13.44
N MET A 135 -1.78 -4.76 13.98
CA MET A 135 -2.05 -4.40 15.37
C MET A 135 -3.56 -4.33 15.67
N ILE A 136 -4.37 -3.94 14.70
CA ILE A 136 -5.83 -3.85 14.85
C ILE A 136 -6.50 -5.22 14.70
N ARG A 137 -6.09 -6.02 13.70
CA ARG A 137 -6.83 -7.23 13.28
C ARG A 137 -6.14 -8.56 13.56
N GLY A 138 -4.83 -8.55 13.82
CA GLY A 138 -4.02 -9.76 13.98
C GLY A 138 -3.97 -10.66 12.75
N SER A 139 -4.13 -10.10 11.54
CA SER A 139 -4.24 -10.88 10.30
C SER A 139 -2.94 -11.60 9.96
N GLU A 140 -3.00 -12.91 9.74
CA GLU A 140 -1.85 -13.71 9.31
C GLU A 140 -1.29 -13.21 7.96
N GLY A 141 -2.15 -12.76 7.04
CA GLY A 141 -1.71 -12.20 5.76
C GLY A 141 -0.83 -10.95 5.93
N ASP A 142 -1.21 -10.05 6.85
CA ASP A 142 -0.40 -8.88 7.16
C ASP A 142 0.93 -9.27 7.82
N ALA A 143 0.93 -10.31 8.67
CA ALA A 143 2.15 -10.83 9.29
C ALA A 143 3.13 -11.41 8.25
N GLN A 144 2.63 -12.22 7.31
CA GLN A 144 3.45 -12.80 6.24
C GLN A 144 4.05 -11.72 5.33
N ASP A 145 3.28 -10.69 5.01
CA ASP A 145 3.75 -9.54 4.23
C ASP A 145 4.88 -8.77 4.93
N ILE A 146 4.74 -8.51 6.24
CA ILE A 146 5.77 -7.86 7.06
C ILE A 146 7.02 -8.74 7.15
N LEU A 147 6.86 -10.04 7.42
CA LEU A 147 7.97 -10.99 7.48
C LEU A 147 8.72 -11.09 6.16
N TYR A 148 8.00 -11.11 5.04
CA TYR A 148 8.60 -11.08 3.71
C TYR A 148 9.42 -9.81 3.50
N ALA A 149 8.86 -8.64 3.82
CA ALA A 149 9.53 -7.36 3.67
C ALA A 149 10.79 -7.27 4.55
N LEU A 150 10.71 -7.67 5.81
CA LEU A 150 11.83 -7.66 6.74
C LEU A 150 12.91 -8.67 6.35
N SER A 151 12.56 -9.90 5.96
CA SER A 151 13.56 -10.92 5.60
C SER A 151 14.42 -10.54 4.39
N ARG A 152 13.87 -9.83 3.40
CA ARG A 152 14.55 -9.52 2.14
C ARG A 152 15.01 -8.08 2.00
N TYR A 153 14.32 -7.16 2.66
CA TYR A 153 14.47 -5.72 2.42
C TYR A 153 14.68 -4.91 3.71
N TRP A 154 15.05 -5.54 4.83
CA TRP A 154 15.32 -4.84 6.10
C TRP A 154 16.30 -3.67 5.93
N ASN A 155 17.29 -3.80 5.05
CA ASN A 155 18.30 -2.77 4.80
C ASN A 155 17.70 -1.49 4.19
N ARG A 156 16.52 -1.55 3.59
CA ARG A 156 15.75 -0.42 3.05
C ARG A 156 14.74 0.16 4.04
N VAL A 157 14.59 -0.45 5.22
CA VAL A 157 13.69 0.04 6.26
C VAL A 157 14.37 1.20 7.00
N ASP A 158 13.63 2.28 7.16
CA ASP A 158 13.96 3.42 8.01
C ASP A 158 13.30 3.24 9.36
N ILE A 159 14.12 3.01 10.40
CA ILE A 159 13.61 2.69 11.74
C ILE A 159 12.76 3.83 12.32
N ASN A 160 13.07 5.07 11.96
CA ASN A 160 12.35 6.25 12.49
C ASN A 160 10.91 6.34 11.99
N ARG A 161 10.55 5.56 10.97
CA ARG A 161 9.18 5.46 10.46
C ARG A 161 8.39 4.35 11.12
N ILE A 162 9.03 3.42 11.82
CA ILE A 162 8.36 2.25 12.39
C ILE A 162 8.08 2.49 13.88
N PRO A 163 6.82 2.40 14.35
CA PRO A 163 6.51 2.48 15.78
C PRO A 163 7.18 1.33 16.53
N GLU A 164 8.16 1.65 17.39
CA GLU A 164 8.98 0.65 18.07
C GLU A 164 8.17 -0.29 18.98
N GLN A 165 7.19 0.27 19.70
CA GLN A 165 6.33 -0.52 20.59
C GLN A 165 5.54 -1.57 19.81
N ASP A 166 4.92 -1.16 18.70
CA ASP A 166 4.13 -2.05 17.84
C ASP A 166 5.01 -3.13 17.20
N MET A 167 6.20 -2.75 16.70
CA MET A 167 7.14 -3.70 16.13
C MET A 167 7.67 -4.68 17.16
N SER A 168 7.89 -4.23 18.40
CA SER A 168 8.32 -5.12 19.49
C SER A 168 7.24 -6.14 19.83
N GLN A 169 5.97 -5.74 19.84
CA GLN A 169 4.84 -6.67 20.00
C GLN A 169 4.74 -7.64 18.81
N PHE A 170 4.96 -7.15 17.59
CA PHE A 170 4.98 -7.97 16.39
C PHE A 170 6.06 -9.05 16.46
N VAL A 171 7.29 -8.67 16.82
CA VAL A 171 8.43 -9.58 16.97
C VAL A 171 8.20 -10.60 18.09
N ALA A 172 7.57 -10.20 19.20
CA ALA A 172 7.24 -11.12 20.28
C ALA A 172 6.26 -12.23 19.83
N ARG A 173 5.31 -11.91 18.93
CA ARG A 173 4.38 -12.89 18.34
C ARG A 173 4.94 -13.63 17.14
N ASN A 174 5.90 -13.03 16.43
CA ASN A 174 6.53 -13.57 15.24
C ASN A 174 8.06 -13.57 15.39
N PRO A 175 8.65 -14.52 16.13
CA PRO A 175 10.08 -14.53 16.45
C PRO A 175 11.00 -14.58 15.22
N THR A 176 10.50 -15.04 14.08
CA THR A 176 11.20 -15.03 12.78
C THR A 176 11.55 -13.63 12.29
N ALA A 177 10.85 -12.58 12.75
CA ALA A 177 11.18 -11.18 12.47
C ALA A 177 12.38 -10.66 13.30
N ALA A 178 12.72 -11.31 14.42
CA ALA A 178 13.70 -10.81 15.38
C ALA A 178 15.10 -10.55 14.79
N PRO A 179 15.67 -11.44 13.94
CA PRO A 179 16.98 -11.20 13.35
C PRO A 179 17.00 -9.95 12.46
N ALA A 180 15.97 -9.78 11.63
CA ALA A 180 15.84 -8.62 10.76
C ALA A 180 15.65 -7.32 11.56
N TRP A 181 14.81 -7.36 12.61
CA TRP A 181 14.60 -6.21 13.49
C TRP A 181 15.87 -5.80 14.23
N THR A 182 16.63 -6.78 14.75
CA THR A 182 17.92 -6.54 15.40
C THR A 182 18.94 -5.93 14.43
N ALA A 183 18.96 -6.40 13.18
CA ALA A 183 19.84 -5.84 12.14
C ALA A 183 19.46 -4.38 11.81
N ILE A 184 18.16 -4.05 11.78
CA ILE A 184 17.70 -2.67 11.61
C ILE A 184 18.17 -1.81 12.78
N LYS A 185 17.94 -2.21 14.04
CA LYS A 185 18.40 -1.44 15.22
C LYS A 185 19.90 -1.18 15.17
N ARG A 186 20.71 -2.21 14.89
CA ARG A 186 22.16 -2.11 14.75
C ARG A 186 22.59 -1.13 13.68
N LYS A 187 21.92 -1.11 12.51
CA LYS A 187 22.20 -0.15 11.42
C LYS A 187 22.06 1.31 11.88
N TYR A 188 21.18 1.57 12.84
CA TYR A 188 20.90 2.90 13.39
C TYR A 188 21.58 3.17 14.74
N GLY A 189 22.42 2.25 15.24
CA GLY A 189 23.14 2.41 16.52
C GLY A 189 22.26 2.27 17.76
N ILE A 190 21.14 1.56 17.65
CA ILE A 190 20.21 1.24 18.75
C ILE A 190 20.42 -0.21 19.21
#